data_AF-A0A0S9MX21-F1
#
_entry.id   AF-A0A0S9MX21-F1
#
_cell.length_a   1.000
_cell.length_b   1.000
_cell.length_c   1.000
_cell.angle_alpha   90.00
_cell.angle_beta   90.00
_cell.angle_gamma   90.00
#
_symmetry.space_group_name_H-M   'P 1'
#
loop_
_entity.id
_entity.type
_entity.pdbx_description
1 polymer ?
#
loop_
_entity_poly.entity_id
_entity_poly.type
_entity_poly.pdbx_seq_one_letter_code
_entity_poly.pdbx_strand_id
1 'polypeptide(L)'
;MLKQSTIQQRGAVTFPEFTGERVYMLPFRKAEGLPFDLARWQPTVDAMLDGIDVASPIYLMIDQGVVQPGATHRRPGVHIDGYWRPEIAAHGQPAPRPGHGHQPPEPWRPHVFTSSWDHQPPGPTWVYAGSHGQHVTSRRQREAIILASSVQGGAAWVGQYDGEPGEGGDFSHLDLASLAEVPMGAGFVWAGDAMTTLHASVPLARATPRTLVRLNVPGWVPT
;
A
#
# COMPACT_ATOMS: atom_id res chain seq x y z
N MET A 1 -14.85 -2.50 -17.93
CA MET A 1 -15.58 -1.27 -17.51
C MET A 1 -14.50 -0.25 -17.27
N LEU A 2 -14.57 0.90 -17.95
CA LEU A 2 -13.55 1.94 -17.82
C LEU A 2 -13.42 2.38 -16.36
N LYS A 3 -12.20 2.26 -15.84
CA LYS A 3 -11.80 2.73 -14.51
C LYS A 3 -11.00 4.02 -14.68
N GLN A 4 -11.03 4.88 -13.67
CA GLN A 4 -10.23 6.10 -13.63
C GLN A 4 -9.15 5.94 -12.56
N SER A 5 -7.88 6.05 -12.97
CA SER A 5 -6.77 6.22 -12.05
C SER A 5 -6.56 7.71 -11.80
N THR A 6 -6.50 8.10 -10.52
CA THR A 6 -6.17 9.45 -10.07
C THR A 6 -5.13 9.40 -8.96
N ILE A 7 -4.30 10.43 -8.88
CA ILE A 7 -3.44 10.68 -7.73
C ILE A 7 -3.49 12.19 -7.43
N GLN A 8 -3.59 12.55 -6.17
CA GLN A 8 -3.59 13.93 -5.70
C GLN A 8 -2.32 14.19 -4.90
N GLN A 9 -1.50 15.14 -5.33
CA GLN A 9 -0.48 15.72 -4.47
C GLN A 9 -1.16 16.57 -3.40
N ARG A 10 -0.82 16.34 -2.13
CA ARG A 10 -1.31 17.10 -0.97
C ARG A 10 -0.17 17.96 -0.40
N GLY A 11 -0.18 18.17 0.92
CA GLY A 11 0.83 18.96 1.61
C GLY A 11 2.24 18.35 1.59
N ALA A 12 3.20 19.13 2.08
CA ALA A 12 4.54 18.65 2.37
C ALA A 12 4.57 17.82 3.66
N VAL A 13 5.57 16.98 3.81
CA VAL A 13 5.78 16.17 5.01
C VAL A 13 7.27 16.06 5.35
N THR A 14 7.56 16.02 6.64
CA THR A 14 8.90 15.74 7.16
C THR A 14 8.96 14.33 7.72
N PHE A 15 10.16 13.76 7.74
CA PHE A 15 10.42 12.43 8.28
C PHE A 15 11.38 12.56 9.46
N PRO A 16 11.21 11.76 10.53
CA PRO A 16 12.22 11.68 11.57
C PRO A 16 13.50 11.02 11.02
N GLU A 17 14.58 11.10 11.80
CA GLU A 17 15.88 10.52 11.43
C GLU A 17 15.77 9.03 11.02
N PHE A 18 16.56 8.63 10.03
CA PHE A 18 16.58 7.25 9.55
C PHE A 18 17.20 6.31 10.61
N THR A 19 16.45 5.31 11.06
CA THR A 19 16.89 4.32 12.05
C THR A 19 16.75 2.87 11.56
N GLY A 20 16.25 2.67 10.34
CA GLY A 20 15.92 1.34 9.80
C GLY A 20 14.61 0.78 10.35
N GLU A 21 13.74 1.65 10.88
CA GLU A 21 12.47 1.29 11.49
C GLU A 21 11.48 0.69 10.48
N ARG A 22 10.78 -0.38 10.88
CA ARG A 22 9.78 -1.08 10.07
C ARG A 22 8.54 -1.37 10.89
N VAL A 23 7.41 -0.86 10.42
CA VAL A 23 6.07 -1.09 10.98
C VAL A 23 5.19 -1.51 9.82
N TYR A 24 4.43 -2.59 9.99
CA TYR A 24 3.57 -3.10 8.92
C TYR A 24 2.10 -3.11 9.34
N MET A 25 1.31 -2.27 8.67
CA MET A 25 -0.15 -2.20 8.76
C MET A 25 -0.69 -2.13 10.19
N LEU A 26 -0.01 -1.38 11.05
CA LEU A 26 -0.41 -1.16 12.45
C LEU A 26 -1.72 -0.35 12.48
N PRO A 27 -2.81 -0.86 13.08
CA PRO A 27 -4.03 -0.10 13.23
C PRO A 27 -3.88 0.99 14.30
N PHE A 28 -4.42 2.17 14.03
CA PHE A 28 -4.61 3.22 15.04
C PHE A 28 -5.86 4.04 14.72
N ARG A 29 -6.33 4.82 15.69
CA ARG A 29 -7.44 5.77 15.50
C ARG A 29 -6.88 7.18 15.51
N LYS A 30 -7.29 8.02 14.55
CA LYS A 30 -6.81 9.42 14.47
C LYS A 30 -7.00 10.19 15.78
N ALA A 31 -8.13 10.01 16.45
CA ALA A 31 -8.44 10.68 17.72
C ALA A 31 -7.53 10.27 18.89
N GLU A 32 -6.91 9.10 18.83
CA GLU A 32 -6.03 8.55 19.88
C GLU A 32 -4.55 8.86 19.60
N GLY A 33 -4.21 9.18 18.36
CA GLY A 33 -2.83 9.32 17.91
C GLY A 33 -2.13 7.97 17.72
N LEU A 34 -0.81 8.03 17.51
CA LEU A 34 0.04 6.85 17.44
C LEU A 34 0.42 6.36 18.85
N PRO A 35 0.69 5.06 19.01
CA PRO A 35 1.31 4.51 20.22
C PRO A 35 2.59 5.26 20.61
N PHE A 36 2.91 5.27 21.91
CA PHE A 36 4.03 6.05 22.47
C PHE A 36 5.39 5.73 21.83
N ASP A 37 5.64 4.45 21.53
CA ASP A 37 6.85 3.98 20.86
C ASP A 37 6.98 4.48 19.41
N LEU A 38 5.89 4.93 18.80
CA LEU A 38 5.85 5.55 17.47
C LEU A 38 5.59 7.06 17.51
N ALA A 39 5.60 7.70 18.69
CA ALA A 39 5.28 9.12 18.83
C ALA A 39 6.14 10.04 17.95
N ARG A 40 7.37 9.63 17.61
CA ARG A 40 8.26 10.38 16.71
C ARG A 40 7.72 10.52 15.27
N TRP A 41 6.78 9.66 14.87
CA TRP A 41 6.11 9.71 13.56
C TRP A 41 4.82 10.52 13.58
N GLN A 42 4.35 10.96 14.75
CA GLN A 42 3.09 11.70 14.88
C GLN A 42 3.05 12.92 13.95
N PRO A 43 4.09 13.78 13.86
CA PRO A 43 4.06 14.92 12.93
C PRO A 43 3.95 14.51 11.45
N THR A 44 4.60 13.40 11.06
CA THR A 44 4.53 12.84 9.70
C THR A 44 3.10 12.36 9.39
N VAL A 45 2.50 11.60 10.31
CA VAL A 45 1.15 11.06 10.16
C VAL A 45 0.10 12.17 10.19
N ASP A 46 0.25 13.18 11.06
CA ASP A 46 -0.63 14.34 11.12
C ASP A 46 -0.63 15.11 9.79
N ALA A 47 0.55 15.36 9.21
CA ALA A 47 0.65 16.00 7.91
C ALA A 47 0.00 15.17 6.79
N MET A 48 0.14 13.84 6.83
CA MET A 48 -0.52 12.95 5.87
C MET A 48 -2.05 12.93 6.02
N LEU A 49 -2.56 13.11 7.24
CA LEU A 49 -3.97 13.11 7.59
C LEU A 49 -4.59 14.51 7.72
N ASP A 50 -3.87 15.56 7.31
CA ASP A 50 -4.38 16.93 7.32
C ASP A 50 -5.69 17.00 6.53
N GLY A 51 -6.71 17.66 7.07
CA GLY A 51 -8.05 17.73 6.46
C GLY A 51 -8.83 16.42 6.28
N ILE A 52 -8.35 15.28 6.80
CA ILE A 52 -9.03 13.98 6.74
C ILE A 52 -9.61 13.63 8.10
N ASP A 53 -10.93 13.53 8.22
CA ASP A 53 -11.58 13.11 9.46
C ASP A 53 -12.31 11.77 9.24
N VAL A 54 -11.83 10.72 9.92
CA VAL A 54 -12.41 9.38 9.88
C VAL A 54 -12.44 8.76 11.27
N ALA A 55 -13.55 8.11 11.60
CA ALA A 55 -13.71 7.38 12.85
C ALA A 55 -13.24 5.91 12.78
N SER A 56 -13.05 5.39 11.56
CA SER A 56 -12.53 4.04 11.31
C SER A 56 -11.05 3.92 11.69
N PRO A 57 -10.57 2.72 12.05
CA PRO A 57 -9.14 2.46 12.16
C PRO A 57 -8.42 2.78 10.83
N ILE A 58 -7.26 3.43 10.96
CA ILE A 58 -6.30 3.69 9.89
C ILE A 58 -5.16 2.70 10.06
N TYR A 59 -4.59 2.21 8.95
CA TYR A 59 -3.49 1.26 9.01
C TYR A 59 -2.19 1.91 8.52
N LEU A 60 -1.18 1.92 9.38
CA LEU A 60 0.11 2.54 9.18
C LEU A 60 1.16 1.51 8.76
N MET A 61 1.87 1.81 7.67
CA MET A 61 3.15 1.19 7.34
C MET A 61 4.25 2.26 7.39
N ILE A 62 5.36 1.92 8.03
CA ILE A 62 6.64 2.61 7.95
C ILE A 62 7.63 1.58 7.40
N ASP A 63 8.31 1.89 6.31
CA ASP A 63 9.39 1.06 5.79
C ASP A 63 10.62 1.93 5.54
N GLN A 64 11.61 1.76 6.40
CA GLN A 64 12.95 2.31 6.20
C GLN A 64 13.89 1.22 5.70
N GLY A 65 14.69 1.56 4.70
CA GLY A 65 15.69 0.67 4.14
C GLY A 65 16.70 1.40 3.27
N VAL A 66 17.89 0.80 3.10
CA VAL A 66 18.85 1.26 2.10
C VAL A 66 18.55 0.55 0.80
N VAL A 67 18.04 1.30 -0.18
CA VAL A 67 17.73 0.78 -1.51
C VAL A 67 19.00 0.81 -2.35
N GLN A 68 19.38 -0.33 -2.92
CA GLN A 68 20.58 -0.43 -3.76
C GLN A 68 20.35 0.20 -5.15
N PRO A 69 21.43 0.61 -5.86
CA PRO A 69 21.31 1.08 -7.24
C PRO A 69 20.59 0.07 -8.13
N GLY A 70 19.65 0.54 -8.96
CA GLY A 70 18.84 -0.30 -9.84
C GLY A 70 17.73 -1.08 -9.15
N ALA A 71 17.67 -1.08 -7.82
CA ALA A 71 16.62 -1.76 -7.06
C ALA A 71 15.45 -0.82 -6.74
N THR A 72 14.28 -1.41 -6.52
CA THR A 72 13.12 -0.74 -5.93
C THR A 72 13.05 -1.02 -4.43
N HIS A 73 12.43 -0.11 -3.66
CA HIS A 73 12.26 -0.35 -2.21
C HIS A 73 11.14 -1.35 -1.92
N ARG A 74 10.06 -1.26 -2.70
CA ARG A 74 8.88 -2.13 -2.64
C ARG A 74 8.61 -2.69 -4.02
N ARG A 75 7.44 -3.31 -4.21
CA ARG A 75 7.01 -3.98 -5.44
C ARG A 75 7.27 -3.12 -6.70
N PRO A 76 8.11 -3.59 -7.64
CA PRO A 76 8.19 -3.01 -8.98
C PRO A 76 6.97 -3.40 -9.81
N GLY A 77 6.77 -2.71 -10.93
CA GLY A 77 5.63 -2.96 -11.81
C GLY A 77 4.35 -2.28 -11.35
N VAL A 78 3.53 -1.87 -12.30
CA VAL A 78 2.29 -1.13 -12.06
C VAL A 78 1.27 -2.03 -11.38
N HIS A 79 0.70 -1.55 -10.29
CA HIS A 79 -0.33 -2.26 -9.54
C HIS A 79 -1.29 -1.29 -8.86
N ILE A 80 -2.37 -1.86 -8.34
CA ILE A 80 -3.19 -1.28 -7.28
C ILE A 80 -3.00 -2.12 -6.03
N ASP A 81 -3.14 -1.53 -4.84
CA ASP A 81 -3.03 -2.30 -3.61
C ASP A 81 -4.33 -3.04 -3.30
N GLY A 82 -5.48 -2.38 -3.46
CA GLY A 82 -6.75 -2.86 -2.96
C GLY A 82 -6.91 -2.65 -1.45
N TYR A 83 -8.08 -3.02 -0.93
CA TYR A 83 -8.42 -2.81 0.47
C TYR A 83 -7.53 -3.62 1.39
N TRP A 84 -7.06 -3.01 2.47
CA TRP A 84 -6.43 -3.77 3.54
C TRP A 84 -7.48 -4.60 4.29
N ARG A 85 -7.19 -5.90 4.45
CA ARG A 85 -8.05 -6.83 5.19
C ARG A 85 -7.29 -7.32 6.43
N PRO A 86 -7.50 -6.70 7.60
CA PRO A 86 -6.79 -7.08 8.83
C PRO A 86 -6.96 -8.57 9.17
N GLU A 87 -8.09 -9.17 8.79
CA GLU A 87 -8.48 -10.51 9.25
C GLU A 87 -7.66 -11.62 8.60
N ILE A 88 -7.01 -11.28 7.49
CA ILE A 88 -6.11 -12.16 6.74
C ILE A 88 -4.72 -11.52 6.59
N ALA A 89 -4.48 -10.37 7.23
CA ALA A 89 -3.27 -9.57 7.11
C ALA A 89 -2.79 -9.39 5.66
N ALA A 90 -3.71 -9.12 4.74
CA ALA A 90 -3.41 -9.02 3.32
C ALA A 90 -4.26 -7.96 2.63
N HIS A 91 -3.79 -7.50 1.48
CA HIS A 91 -4.61 -6.70 0.57
C HIS A 91 -5.51 -7.59 -0.28
N GLY A 92 -6.72 -7.12 -0.58
CA GLY A 92 -7.64 -7.85 -1.42
C GLY A 92 -8.52 -6.96 -2.28
N GLN A 93 -8.79 -7.44 -3.49
CA GLN A 93 -9.91 -7.00 -4.30
C GLN A 93 -11.22 -7.56 -3.70
N PRO A 94 -12.39 -6.92 -3.90
CA PRO A 94 -13.65 -7.62 -3.83
C PRO A 94 -13.57 -8.85 -4.76
N ALA A 95 -13.72 -10.05 -4.20
CA ALA A 95 -13.67 -11.27 -5.01
C ALA A 95 -14.66 -11.14 -6.18
N PRO A 96 -14.28 -11.53 -7.41
CA PRO A 96 -15.24 -11.65 -8.49
C PRO A 96 -16.36 -12.58 -8.01
N ARG A 97 -17.62 -12.24 -8.36
CA ARG A 97 -18.80 -13.03 -7.98
C ARG A 97 -18.54 -14.50 -8.27
N PRO A 98 -19.03 -15.44 -7.44
CA PRO A 98 -18.83 -16.86 -7.69
C PRO A 98 -19.49 -17.20 -9.03
N GLY A 99 -18.67 -17.34 -10.08
CA GLY A 99 -19.04 -18.00 -11.30
C GLY A 99 -19.24 -19.46 -10.95
N HIS A 100 -20.48 -19.94 -11.06
CA HIS A 100 -20.78 -21.35 -10.91
C HIS A 100 -20.02 -22.15 -11.98
N GLY A 101 -19.13 -23.03 -11.52
CA GLY A 101 -18.58 -24.10 -12.35
C GLY A 101 -17.06 -24.15 -12.41
N HIS A 102 -16.42 -24.59 -11.35
CA HIS A 102 -15.27 -25.49 -11.44
C HIS A 102 -15.20 -26.35 -10.19
N GLN A 103 -14.95 -27.65 -10.39
CA GLN A 103 -14.88 -28.69 -9.37
C GLN A 103 -13.87 -28.33 -8.26
N PRO A 104 -14.07 -28.81 -7.01
CA PRO A 104 -13.09 -28.62 -5.96
C PRO A 104 -11.79 -29.33 -6.34
N PRO A 105 -10.62 -28.64 -6.36
CA PRO A 105 -9.36 -29.35 -6.39
C PRO A 105 -9.11 -30.03 -5.04
N GLU A 106 -8.36 -31.12 -5.13
CA GLU A 106 -7.94 -32.03 -4.06
C GLU A 106 -7.45 -31.39 -2.75
N PRO A 107 -7.46 -32.14 -1.62
CA PRO A 107 -6.99 -31.66 -0.34
C PRO A 107 -5.56 -31.10 -0.43
N TRP A 108 -5.46 -29.84 0.02
CA TRP A 108 -4.25 -29.05 0.20
C TRP A 108 -3.05 -29.88 0.70
N ARG A 109 -2.14 -30.17 -0.22
CA ARG A 109 -0.74 -30.44 0.14
C ARG A 109 -0.11 -29.08 0.49
N PRO A 110 0.66 -28.96 1.59
CA PRO A 110 1.42 -27.76 1.85
C PRO A 110 2.50 -27.66 0.76
N HIS A 111 2.21 -26.90 -0.30
CA HIS A 111 3.24 -26.41 -1.19
C HIS A 111 4.07 -25.44 -0.36
N VAL A 112 5.30 -25.86 -0.07
CA VAL A 112 6.38 -24.95 0.30
C VAL A 112 6.41 -23.90 -0.82
N PHE A 113 5.99 -22.68 -0.52
CA PHE A 113 6.22 -21.54 -1.40
C PHE A 113 7.73 -21.34 -1.48
N THR A 114 8.37 -21.97 -2.46
CA THR A 114 9.66 -21.50 -2.97
C THR A 114 9.36 -20.44 -4.01
N SER A 115 8.77 -19.31 -3.59
CA SER A 115 8.99 -18.07 -4.30
C SER A 115 10.44 -17.70 -4.01
N SER A 116 11.33 -17.97 -4.96
CA SER A 116 12.73 -17.57 -4.92
C SER A 116 12.82 -16.04 -5.05
N TRP A 117 12.46 -15.36 -3.97
CA TRP A 117 12.61 -13.93 -3.77
C TRP A 117 12.89 -13.74 -2.28
N ASP A 118 14.08 -14.13 -1.85
CA ASP A 118 14.78 -13.54 -0.71
C ASP A 118 16.11 -14.27 -0.44
N HIS A 119 17.22 -13.62 -0.80
CA HIS A 119 18.40 -13.65 0.04
C HIS A 119 18.32 -12.44 0.97
N GLN A 120 17.64 -12.60 2.11
CA GLN A 120 17.72 -11.65 3.21
C GLN A 120 17.97 -12.43 4.52
N PRO A 121 18.97 -12.03 5.34
CA PRO A 121 19.28 -12.70 6.60
C PRO A 121 18.17 -12.50 7.65
N PRO A 122 18.09 -13.36 8.68
CA PRO A 122 16.93 -13.45 9.56
C PRO A 122 16.77 -12.18 10.42
N GLY A 123 15.73 -11.41 10.13
CA GLY A 123 15.19 -10.38 11.03
C GLY A 123 14.17 -10.98 12.02
N PRO A 124 13.85 -10.26 13.12
CA PRO A 124 13.16 -10.84 14.26
C PRO A 124 11.72 -11.26 13.93
N THR A 125 11.35 -12.39 14.54
CA THR A 125 10.07 -13.09 14.47
C THR A 125 8.86 -12.20 14.71
N TRP A 126 7.93 -12.16 13.75
CA TRP A 126 6.62 -11.55 13.87
C TRP A 126 5.73 -12.38 14.81
N VAL A 127 5.28 -11.80 15.92
CA VAL A 127 4.33 -12.44 16.84
C VAL A 127 2.91 -12.11 16.35
N TYR A 128 2.18 -13.14 15.89
CA TYR A 128 0.79 -13.05 15.49
C TYR A 128 -0.13 -13.35 16.68
N ALA A 129 -1.02 -12.43 17.04
CA ALA A 129 -2.18 -12.70 17.86
C ALA A 129 -3.40 -12.82 16.94
N GLY A 130 -3.85 -14.07 16.70
CA GLY A 130 -5.04 -14.34 15.91
C GLY A 130 -6.33 -13.97 16.65
N SER A 131 -7.36 -13.56 15.90
CA SER A 131 -8.74 -13.53 16.37
C SER A 131 -9.69 -13.97 15.26
N HIS A 132 -10.63 -14.84 15.64
CA HIS A 132 -11.64 -15.43 14.77
C HIS A 132 -12.83 -14.49 14.52
N GLY A 133 -13.23 -14.40 13.25
CA GLY A 133 -14.64 -14.38 12.84
C GLY A 133 -15.38 -13.04 12.93
N GLN A 134 -15.33 -12.24 11.86
CA GLN A 134 -16.45 -11.38 11.48
C GLN A 134 -16.75 -11.48 9.99
N HIS A 135 -18.05 -11.61 9.67
CA HIS A 135 -18.59 -11.68 8.32
C HIS A 135 -18.32 -10.36 7.57
N VAL A 136 -17.54 -10.43 6.50
CA VAL A 136 -17.13 -9.29 5.67
C VAL A 136 -18.30 -8.84 4.78
N THR A 137 -18.97 -7.76 5.17
CA THR A 137 -19.97 -7.05 4.35
C THR A 137 -19.33 -5.91 3.54
N SER A 138 -18.19 -6.13 2.87
CA SER A 138 -17.35 -5.05 2.30
C SER A 138 -17.75 -4.52 0.91
N ARG A 139 -19.04 -4.49 0.54
CA ARG A 139 -19.43 -3.97 -0.80
C ARG A 139 -19.48 -2.44 -0.92
N ARG A 140 -19.10 -1.65 0.10
CA ARG A 140 -19.29 -0.18 0.08
C ARG A 140 -18.21 0.71 0.74
N GLN A 141 -17.15 0.16 1.31
CA GLN A 141 -16.14 1.04 1.93
C GLN A 141 -15.12 1.49 0.88
N ARG A 142 -15.14 2.79 0.57
CA ARG A 142 -14.03 3.46 -0.15
C ARG A 142 -12.82 3.47 0.78
N GLU A 143 -11.62 3.32 0.25
CA GLU A 143 -10.39 3.35 1.05
C GLU A 143 -9.32 4.11 0.26
N ALA A 144 -8.70 5.09 0.90
CA ALA A 144 -7.56 5.76 0.32
C ALA A 144 -6.30 4.97 0.59
N ILE A 145 -5.40 5.04 -0.38
CA ILE A 145 -3.98 4.86 -0.15
C ILE A 145 -3.33 6.25 -0.09
N ILE A 146 -2.62 6.52 1.00
CA ILE A 146 -1.84 7.74 1.17
C ILE A 146 -0.37 7.35 1.30
N LEU A 147 0.50 7.96 0.51
CA LEU A 147 1.91 7.63 0.38
C LEU A 147 2.75 8.88 0.58
N ALA A 148 3.87 8.73 1.28
CA ALA A 148 4.91 9.74 1.32
C ALA A 148 6.29 9.09 1.40
N SER A 149 7.29 9.68 0.73
CA SER A 149 8.65 9.14 0.75
C SER A 149 9.71 10.23 0.90
N SER A 150 10.81 9.90 1.57
CA SER A 150 11.95 10.81 1.75
C SER A 150 12.76 11.05 0.48
N VAL A 151 12.56 10.21 -0.55
CA VAL A 151 13.18 10.34 -1.87
C VAL A 151 12.15 10.01 -2.95
N GLN A 152 12.34 10.56 -4.15
CA GLN A 152 11.51 10.20 -5.30
C GLN A 152 11.82 8.76 -5.70
N GLY A 153 10.92 7.84 -5.36
CA GLY A 153 11.08 6.40 -5.57
C GLY A 153 9.77 5.70 -5.87
N GLY A 154 8.76 6.46 -6.31
CA GLY A 154 7.50 5.96 -6.81
C GLY A 154 6.96 6.81 -7.96
N ALA A 155 6.06 6.22 -8.74
CA ALA A 155 5.32 6.88 -9.80
C ALA A 155 3.87 6.38 -9.78
N ALA A 156 2.97 7.21 -10.30
CA ALA A 156 1.58 6.87 -10.53
C ALA A 156 1.21 7.12 -11.99
N TRP A 157 0.19 6.45 -12.51
CA TRP A 157 -0.31 6.63 -13.87
C TRP A 157 -1.74 7.14 -13.82
N VAL A 158 -2.00 8.32 -14.36
CA VAL A 158 -3.29 9.03 -14.28
C VAL A 158 -4.00 8.99 -15.62
N GLY A 159 -5.28 8.62 -15.61
CA GLY A 159 -6.11 8.53 -16.81
C GLY A 159 -7.11 7.39 -16.73
N GLN A 160 -7.83 7.19 -17.83
CA GLN A 160 -8.78 6.09 -17.97
C GLN A 160 -8.07 4.84 -18.47
N TYR A 161 -8.42 3.69 -17.90
CA TYR A 161 -7.93 2.39 -18.33
C TYR A 161 -9.05 1.36 -18.33
N ASP A 162 -8.94 0.35 -19.18
CA ASP A 162 -9.79 -0.84 -19.16
C ASP A 162 -8.92 -2.07 -18.90
N GLY A 163 -9.43 -2.98 -18.09
CA GLY A 163 -8.67 -4.13 -17.60
C GLY A 163 -8.99 -4.45 -16.15
N GLU A 164 -8.72 -5.69 -15.78
CA GLU A 164 -8.87 -6.17 -14.41
C GLU A 164 -7.48 -6.48 -13.85
N PRO A 165 -7.28 -6.27 -12.54
CA PRO A 165 -6.01 -6.60 -11.91
C PRO A 165 -5.72 -8.11 -12.00
N GLY A 166 -4.45 -8.43 -12.24
CA GLY A 166 -3.90 -9.76 -12.01
C GLY A 166 -3.65 -10.04 -10.51
N GLU A 167 -2.82 -11.04 -10.23
CA GLU A 167 -2.51 -11.43 -8.86
C GLU A 167 -1.90 -10.27 -8.04
N GLY A 168 -2.42 -10.09 -6.83
CA GLY A 168 -2.00 -9.01 -5.94
C GLY A 168 -2.25 -7.61 -6.49
N GLY A 169 -3.19 -7.42 -7.43
CA GLY A 169 -3.45 -6.10 -8.01
C GLY A 169 -2.57 -5.74 -9.22
N ASP A 170 -1.92 -6.72 -9.83
CA ASP A 170 -0.97 -6.50 -10.92
C ASP A 170 -1.61 -5.90 -12.18
N PHE A 171 -0.98 -4.87 -12.74
CA PHE A 171 -1.32 -4.26 -14.03
C PHE A 171 -0.11 -4.18 -14.96
N SER A 172 0.88 -5.05 -14.80
CA SER A 172 2.07 -5.08 -15.69
C SER A 172 1.73 -5.38 -17.15
N HIS A 173 0.56 -5.99 -17.40
CA HIS A 173 0.03 -6.30 -18.72
C HIS A 173 -0.73 -5.14 -19.37
N LEU A 174 -1.02 -4.07 -18.64
CA LEU A 174 -1.80 -2.94 -19.13
C LEU A 174 -0.94 -2.05 -20.05
N ASP A 175 -1.51 -1.62 -21.17
CA ASP A 175 -0.90 -0.56 -21.98
C ASP A 175 -1.08 0.80 -21.29
N LEU A 176 0.04 1.41 -20.91
CA LEU A 176 0.08 2.67 -20.19
C LEU A 176 0.29 3.88 -21.12
N ALA A 177 0.43 3.67 -22.43
CA ALA A 177 0.79 4.73 -23.37
C ALA A 177 -0.20 5.91 -23.41
N SER A 178 -1.47 5.67 -23.06
CA SER A 178 -2.50 6.71 -22.96
C SER A 178 -2.61 7.37 -21.58
N LEU A 179 -1.84 6.92 -20.59
CA LEU A 179 -1.87 7.44 -19.23
C LEU A 179 -0.72 8.43 -19.00
N ALA A 180 -1.01 9.49 -18.24
CA ALA A 180 0.02 10.42 -17.82
C ALA A 180 0.79 9.84 -16.63
N GLU A 181 2.10 9.64 -16.77
CA GLU A 181 2.97 9.30 -15.64
C GLU A 181 3.19 10.53 -14.75
N VAL A 182 2.97 10.35 -13.44
CA VAL A 182 3.17 11.36 -12.40
C VAL A 182 4.27 10.87 -11.46
N PRO A 183 5.49 11.45 -11.54
CA PRO A 183 6.55 11.15 -10.58
C PRO A 183 6.14 11.60 -9.18
N MET A 184 6.20 10.69 -8.21
CA MET A 184 5.82 11.01 -6.83
C MET A 184 7.02 11.61 -6.10
N GLY A 185 7.07 12.95 -6.11
CA GLY A 185 8.15 13.73 -5.53
C GLY A 185 8.40 13.45 -4.04
N ALA A 186 9.66 13.56 -3.64
CA ALA A 186 10.11 13.43 -2.26
C ALA A 186 9.51 14.51 -1.36
N GLY A 187 9.21 14.16 -0.10
CA GLY A 187 8.75 15.13 0.90
C GLY A 187 7.33 15.65 0.66
N PHE A 188 6.57 15.04 -0.24
CA PHE A 188 5.16 15.33 -0.48
C PHE A 188 4.27 14.14 -0.12
N VAL A 189 3.07 14.46 0.32
CA VAL A 189 1.99 13.50 0.55
C VAL A 189 1.24 13.30 -0.76
N TRP A 190 0.96 12.04 -1.11
CA TRP A 190 0.21 11.67 -2.29
C TRP A 190 -0.94 10.77 -1.89
N ALA A 191 -2.15 11.05 -2.38
CA ALA A 191 -3.34 10.26 -2.06
C ALA A 191 -4.04 9.78 -3.33
N GLY A 192 -4.56 8.56 -3.28
CA GLY A 192 -5.37 7.96 -4.33
C GLY A 192 -6.41 6.99 -3.76
N ASP A 193 -7.31 6.52 -4.61
CA ASP A 193 -8.20 5.40 -4.27
C ASP A 193 -7.40 4.08 -4.34
N ALA A 194 -7.40 3.30 -3.25
CA ALA A 194 -6.67 2.05 -3.16
C ALA A 194 -7.10 1.02 -4.21
N MET A 195 -8.32 1.13 -4.75
CA MET A 195 -8.88 0.21 -5.74
C MET A 195 -8.64 0.60 -7.19
N THR A 196 -8.24 1.84 -7.47
CA THR A 196 -8.12 2.29 -8.87
C THR A 196 -6.81 3.00 -9.19
N THR A 197 -6.07 3.45 -8.19
CA THR A 197 -4.82 4.22 -8.37
C THR A 197 -3.68 3.31 -8.80
N LEU A 198 -3.34 3.38 -10.08
CA LEU A 198 -2.19 2.69 -10.66
C LEU A 198 -0.89 3.35 -10.19
N HIS A 199 -0.05 2.59 -9.51
CA HIS A 199 1.23 3.07 -8.99
C HIS A 199 2.29 1.97 -8.94
N ALA A 200 3.55 2.36 -8.76
CA ALA A 200 4.68 1.45 -8.65
C ALA A 200 5.84 2.08 -7.88
N SER A 201 6.72 1.25 -7.32
CA SER A 201 8.06 1.70 -6.96
C SER A 201 8.96 1.78 -8.19
N VAL A 202 9.75 2.84 -8.29
CA VAL A 202 10.74 3.02 -9.37
C VAL A 202 12.16 2.76 -8.88
N PRO A 203 13.06 2.22 -9.73
CA PRO A 203 14.45 2.00 -9.37
C PRO A 203 15.18 3.28 -8.98
N LEU A 204 16.06 3.21 -7.98
CA LEU A 204 16.91 4.34 -7.61
C LEU A 204 18.28 4.22 -8.28
N ALA A 205 18.83 5.36 -8.74
CA ALA A 205 20.13 5.39 -9.43
C ALA A 205 21.34 5.14 -8.52
N ARG A 206 21.18 5.30 -7.19
CA ARG A 206 22.26 5.16 -6.21
C ARG A 206 21.77 4.53 -4.92
N ALA A 207 22.70 3.94 -4.17
CA ALA A 207 22.43 3.45 -2.82
C ALA A 207 21.87 4.59 -1.96
N THR A 208 20.65 4.43 -1.44
CA THR A 208 19.92 5.54 -0.82
C THR A 208 19.14 5.06 0.40
N PRO A 209 19.39 5.61 1.61
CA PRO A 209 18.47 5.47 2.74
C PRO A 209 17.13 6.09 2.36
N ARG A 210 16.09 5.27 2.32
CA ARG A 210 14.74 5.67 1.94
C ARG A 210 13.78 5.34 3.06
N THR A 211 12.96 6.34 3.41
CA THR A 211 11.75 6.17 4.21
C THR A 211 10.56 6.16 3.26
N LEU A 212 9.68 5.18 3.41
CA LEU A 212 8.33 5.19 2.85
C LEU A 212 7.34 5.09 4.01
N VAL A 213 6.39 6.01 4.06
CA VAL A 213 5.23 5.92 4.96
C VAL A 213 3.99 5.76 4.11
N ARG A 214 3.14 4.82 4.51
CA ARG A 214 1.88 4.51 3.84
C ARG A 214 0.76 4.45 4.86
N LEU A 215 -0.38 5.05 4.53
CA LEU A 215 -1.62 4.92 5.27
C LEU A 215 -2.70 4.30 4.38
N ASN A 216 -3.42 3.31 4.91
CA ASN A 216 -4.70 2.88 4.36
C ASN A 216 -5.81 3.50 5.21
N VAL A 217 -6.69 4.28 4.59
CA VAL A 217 -7.72 5.08 5.26
C VAL A 217 -9.11 4.65 4.80
N PRO A 218 -9.73 3.65 5.46
CA PRO A 218 -11.11 3.28 5.17
C PRO A 218 -12.07 4.43 5.43
N GLY A 219 -13.07 4.59 4.57
CA GLY A 219 -14.11 5.61 4.69
C GLY A 219 -13.80 6.94 3.99
N TRP A 220 -12.60 7.12 3.44
CA TRP A 220 -12.19 8.35 2.76
C TRP A 220 -11.39 8.04 1.49
N VAL A 221 -11.53 8.88 0.46
CA VAL A 221 -10.66 8.94 -0.73
C VAL A 221 -10.60 10.39 -1.20
N PRO A 222 -9.52 10.81 -1.87
CA PRO A 222 -9.43 12.16 -2.43
C PRO A 222 -10.57 12.44 -3.41
N THR A 223 -11.05 13.69 -3.40
CA THR A 223 -12.09 14.21 -4.31
C THR A 223 -11.48 14.93 -5.49
#